data_AF-A0A367LUC1-F1
#
_entry.id   AF-A0A367LUC1-F1
#
_cell.length_a   1.000
_cell.length_b   1.000
_cell.length_c   1.000
_cell.angle_alpha   90.00
_cell.angle_beta   90.00
_cell.angle_gamma   90.00
#
_symmetry.space_group_name_H-M   'P 1'
#
loop_
_entity.id
_entity.type
_entity.pdbx_description
1 polymer ?
#
loop_
_entity_poly.entity_id
_entity_poly.type
_entity_poly.pdbx_seq_one_letter_code
_entity_poly.pdbx_strand_id
1 'polypeptide(L)'
;RVAFDPTKDRLWLVGDLVNRGPQSLETLRFLYAMRESVVSVLGNHDLHLLAVAHKSERLKKSDTLREILEAPDREPLLDWLRRLPLL
;
A
#
# COMPACT_ATOMS: atom_id res chain seq x y z
N ARG A 1 -5.29 -15.06 -18.01
CA ARG A 1 -5.98 -14.23 -16.99
C ARG A 1 -6.63 -15.20 -16.00
N VAL A 2 -6.49 -15.00 -14.69
CA VAL A 2 -6.89 -16.00 -13.66
C VAL A 2 -8.34 -15.90 -13.16
N ALA A 3 -9.15 -14.99 -13.73
CA ALA A 3 -10.57 -14.81 -13.38
C ALA A 3 -10.84 -14.63 -11.87
N PHE A 4 -9.97 -13.90 -11.17
CA PHE A 4 -10.11 -13.57 -9.74
C PHE A 4 -11.45 -12.88 -9.43
N ASP A 5 -12.13 -13.37 -8.40
CA ASP A 5 -13.40 -12.87 -7.86
C ASP A 5 -13.22 -12.55 -6.36
N PRO A 6 -13.17 -11.27 -5.94
CA PRO A 6 -12.96 -10.90 -4.54
C PRO A 6 -14.10 -11.33 -3.60
N THR A 7 -15.23 -11.79 -4.14
CA THR A 7 -16.33 -12.36 -3.34
C THR A 7 -16.15 -13.84 -3.01
N LYS A 8 -15.22 -14.53 -3.70
CA LYS A 8 -14.98 -15.98 -3.57
C LYS A 8 -13.53 -16.32 -3.27
N ASP A 9 -12.60 -15.50 -3.75
CA ASP A 9 -11.17 -15.72 -3.69
C ASP A 9 -10.51 -14.86 -2.62
N ARG A 10 -9.32 -15.29 -2.19
CA ARG A 10 -8.43 -14.47 -1.36
C ARG A 10 -7.11 -14.23 -2.06
N LEU A 11 -6.69 -12.97 -2.06
CA LEU A 11 -5.40 -12.56 -2.61
C LEU A 11 -4.36 -12.45 -1.49
N TRP A 12 -3.30 -13.27 -1.58
CA TRP A 12 -2.19 -13.24 -0.62
C TRP A 12 -1.01 -12.47 -1.23
N LEU A 13 -0.55 -11.44 -0.52
CA LEU A 13 0.53 -10.56 -0.96
C LEU A 13 1.65 -10.52 0.08
N VAL A 14 2.89 -10.68 -0.36
CA VAL A 14 4.08 -10.80 0.49
C VAL A 14 4.73 -9.45 0.85
N GLY A 15 3.93 -8.37 0.86
CA GLY A 15 4.38 -7.01 1.14
C GLY A 15 5.04 -6.30 -0.04
N ASP A 16 5.66 -5.16 0.23
CA ASP A 16 6.23 -4.24 -0.76
C ASP A 16 5.20 -3.82 -1.81
N LEU A 17 4.04 -3.36 -1.33
CA LEU A 17 2.91 -2.96 -2.17
C LEU A 17 3.16 -1.65 -2.92
N VAL A 18 4.12 -0.84 -2.46
CA VAL A 18 4.45 0.48 -2.99
C VAL A 18 5.94 0.65 -3.32
N ASN A 19 6.28 1.78 -3.95
CA ASN A 19 7.65 2.24 -4.21
C ASN A 19 8.48 1.37 -5.18
N ARG A 20 7.83 0.52 -5.99
CA ARG A 20 8.47 -0.29 -7.06
C ARG A 20 7.99 0.06 -8.47
N GLY A 21 7.17 1.10 -8.61
CA GLY A 21 6.62 1.53 -9.88
C GLY A 21 5.86 2.85 -9.77
N PRO A 22 5.44 3.42 -10.91
CA PRO A 22 4.77 4.72 -10.96
C PRO A 22 3.41 4.71 -10.26
N GLN A 23 2.71 3.57 -10.23
CA GLN A 23 1.30 3.48 -9.83
C GLN A 23 1.09 3.03 -8.37
N SER A 24 1.90 3.55 -7.44
CA SER A 24 1.83 3.12 -6.03
C SER A 24 0.50 3.53 -5.38
N LEU A 25 -0.03 4.71 -5.70
CA LEU A 25 -1.30 5.19 -5.18
C LEU A 25 -2.48 4.37 -5.70
N GLU A 26 -2.53 4.10 -7.01
CA GLU A 26 -3.56 3.28 -7.63
C GLU A 26 -3.54 1.85 -7.10
N THR A 27 -2.34 1.30 -6.87
CA THR A 27 -2.18 -0.01 -6.27
C THR A 27 -2.79 -0.05 -4.87
N LEU A 28 -2.48 0.93 -4.01
CA LEU A 28 -3.08 0.99 -2.68
C LEU A 28 -4.61 1.16 -2.74
N ARG A 29 -5.13 2.03 -3.60
CA ARG A 29 -6.58 2.22 -3.77
C ARG A 29 -7.27 0.93 -4.25
N PHE A 30 -6.68 0.25 -5.21
CA PHE A 30 -7.18 -1.01 -5.74
C PHE A 30 -7.25 -2.09 -4.65
N LEU A 31 -6.16 -2.28 -3.89
CA LEU A 31 -6.13 -3.24 -2.80
C LEU A 31 -7.07 -2.85 -1.66
N TYR A 32 -7.13 -1.56 -1.30
CA TYR A 32 -8.02 -1.04 -0.26
C TYR A 32 -9.49 -1.25 -0.60
N ALA A 33 -9.89 -1.08 -1.87
CA ALA A 33 -11.26 -1.29 -2.32
C ALA A 33 -11.74 -2.74 -2.12
N MET A 34 -10.84 -3.72 -2.23
CA MET A 34 -11.13 -5.15 -2.04
C MET A 34 -10.47 -5.74 -0.79
N ARG A 35 -10.11 -4.89 0.20
CA ARG A 35 -9.30 -5.27 1.36
C ARG A 35 -9.82 -6.44 2.19
N GLU A 36 -11.13 -6.68 2.20
CA GLU A 36 -11.75 -7.82 2.90
C GLU A 36 -11.34 -9.18 2.31
N SER A 37 -10.88 -9.18 1.05
CA SER A 37 -10.39 -10.35 0.32
C SER A 37 -8.85 -10.43 0.26
N VAL A 38 -8.14 -9.48 0.87
CA VAL A 38 -6.68 -9.37 0.81
C VAL A 38 -6.06 -9.82 2.13
N VAL A 39 -5.11 -10.73 2.06
CA VAL A 39 -4.21 -11.07 3.16
C VAL A 39 -2.83 -10.59 2.78
N SER A 40 -2.25 -9.72 3.60
CA SER A 40 -0.91 -9.19 3.33
C SER A 40 -0.14 -8.91 4.61
N VAL A 41 1.16 -8.79 4.43
CA VAL A 41 2.17 -8.48 5.44
C VAL A 41 2.89 -7.20 5.03
N LEU A 42 3.40 -6.44 5.99
CA LEU A 42 4.19 -5.24 5.72
C LEU A 42 5.56 -5.62 5.14
N GLY A 43 5.90 -5.03 3.99
CA GLY A 43 7.24 -5.04 3.43
C GLY A 43 8.08 -3.83 3.84
N ASN A 44 9.33 -3.82 3.41
CA ASN A 44 10.29 -2.74 3.70
C ASN A 44 9.87 -1.40 3.09
N HIS A 45 9.32 -1.42 1.87
CA HIS A 45 8.89 -0.21 1.18
C HIS A 45 7.59 0.35 1.77
N ASP A 46 6.72 -0.52 2.28
CA ASP A 46 5.50 -0.13 2.99
C ASP A 46 5.86 0.56 4.31
N LEU A 47 6.80 -0.01 5.06
CA LEU A 47 7.34 0.59 6.29
C LEU A 47 8.04 1.93 6.01
N HIS A 48 8.77 2.04 4.90
CA HIS A 48 9.38 3.31 4.48
C HIS A 48 8.31 4.37 4.20
N LEU A 49 7.22 4.03 3.49
CA LEU A 49 6.09 4.94 3.29
C LEU A 49 5.48 5.40 4.62
N LEU A 50 5.20 4.48 5.54
CA LEU A 50 4.65 4.82 6.85
C LEU A 50 5.59 5.76 7.63
N ALA A 51 6.91 5.52 7.55
CA ALA A 51 7.90 6.38 8.19
C ALA A 51 7.94 7.79 7.58
N VAL A 52 7.88 7.90 6.24
CA VAL A 52 7.84 9.19 5.53
C VAL A 52 6.54 9.94 5.81
N ALA A 53 5.41 9.24 5.92
CA ALA A 53 4.12 9.83 6.24
C ALA A 53 4.09 10.51 7.62
N HIS A 54 4.88 10.01 8.57
CA HIS A 54 5.07 10.65 9.88
C HIS A 54 6.20 11.69 9.91
N LYS A 55 7.24 11.52 9.08
CA LYS A 55 8.41 12.41 9.01
C LYS A 55 8.85 12.62 7.56
N SER A 56 8.36 13.68 6.93
CA SER A 56 8.51 13.95 5.49
C SER A 56 9.96 14.16 5.03
N GLU A 57 10.89 14.47 5.95
CA GLU A 57 12.32 14.64 5.69
C GLU A 57 13.01 13.37 5.14
N ARG A 58 12.35 12.22 5.24
CA ARG A 58 12.88 10.92 4.78
C ARG A 58 12.58 10.60 3.32
N LEU A 59 11.80 11.44 2.62
CA LEU A 59 11.42 11.21 1.24
C LEU A 59 12.64 11.35 0.31
N LYS A 60 12.96 10.30 -0.45
CA LYS A 60 14.03 10.36 -1.45
C LYS A 60 13.46 10.87 -2.78
N LYS A 61 14.29 11.55 -3.58
CA LYS A 61 13.90 12.07 -4.90
C LYS A 61 13.39 11.00 -5.88
N SER A 62 13.79 9.74 -5.71
CA SER A 62 13.39 8.62 -6.57
C SER A 62 12.10 7.92 -6.13
N ASP A 63 11.54 8.28 -4.98
CA ASP A 63 10.38 7.59 -4.42
C ASP A 63 9.09 8.01 -5.15
N THR A 64 8.24 7.05 -5.52
CA THR A 64 6.90 7.31 -6.12
C THR A 64 5.82 7.53 -5.05
N LEU A 65 6.24 7.87 -3.83
CA LEU A 65 5.37 7.96 -2.66
C LEU A 65 4.68 9.32 -2.50
N ARG A 66 5.18 10.35 -3.20
CA ARG A 66 4.65 11.71 -3.09
C ARG A 66 3.16 11.78 -3.41
N GLU A 67 2.73 11.06 -4.43
CA GLU A 67 1.32 11.00 -4.82
C GLU A 67 0.44 10.44 -3.69
N ILE A 68 0.92 9.43 -2.96
CA ILE A 68 0.21 8.88 -1.79
C ILE A 68 0.15 9.91 -0.66
N LEU A 69 1.24 10.62 -0.41
CA LEU A 69 1.34 11.59 0.68
C LEU A 69 0.49 12.85 0.44
N GLU A 70 0.29 13.23 -0.82
CA GLU A 70 -0.51 14.40 -1.22
C GLU A 70 -1.98 14.03 -1.54
N ALA A 71 -2.33 12.74 -1.59
CA ALA A 71 -3.66 12.28 -1.92
C ALA A 71 -4.71 12.70 -0.85
N PRO A 72 -5.92 13.13 -1.26
CA PRO A 72 -6.97 13.53 -0.32
C PRO A 72 -7.49 12.36 0.54
N ASP A 73 -7.37 11.13 0.04
CA ASP A 73 -7.75 9.88 0.70
C ASP A 73 -6.55 9.16 1.34
N ARG A 74 -5.41 9.84 1.54
CA ARG A 74 -4.20 9.21 2.11
C ARG A 74 -4.44 8.60 3.49
N GLU A 75 -5.24 9.25 4.33
CA GLU A 75 -5.42 8.84 5.73
C GLU A 75 -6.00 7.43 5.85
N PRO A 76 -7.17 7.10 5.25
CA PRO A 76 -7.69 5.73 5.31
C PRO A 76 -6.75 4.69 4.68
N LEU A 77 -6.01 5.04 3.62
CA LEU A 77 -5.05 4.14 2.98
C LEU A 77 -3.87 3.81 3.89
N LEU A 78 -3.24 4.83 4.48
CA LEU A 78 -2.12 4.66 5.40
C LEU A 78 -2.56 3.98 6.70
N ASP A 79 -3.76 4.30 7.18
CA ASP A 79 -4.35 3.66 8.35
C ASP A 79 -4.61 2.18 8.16
N TRP A 80 -5.08 1.78 6.97
CA TRP A 80 -5.21 0.37 6.64
C TRP A 80 -3.85 -0.31 6.52
N LEU A 81 -2.91 0.31 5.79
CA LEU A 81 -1.57 -0.24 5.59
C LEU A 81 -0.87 -0.51 6.93
N ARG A 82 -0.87 0.45 7.86
CA ARG A 82 -0.21 0.29 9.19
C ARG A 82 -0.84 -0.77 10.09
N ARG A 83 -2.03 -1.28 9.76
CA ARG A 83 -2.70 -2.37 10.50
C ARG A 83 -2.37 -3.75 9.95
N LEU A 84 -1.68 -3.84 8.81
CA LEU A 84 -1.21 -5.12 8.29
C LEU A 84 -0.15 -5.73 9.24
N PRO A 85 -0.12 -7.06 9.41
CA PRO A 85 0.86 -7.73 10.25
C PRO A 85 2.29 -7.62 9.70
N LEU A 86 3.27 -7.79 10.60
CA LEU A 86 4.66 -8.08 10.24
C LEU A 86 4.87 -9.60 10.17
N LEU A 87 5.86 -10.03 9.40
CA LEU A 87 6.32 -11.42 9.29
C LEU A 87 7.33 -11.77 10.39
#